data_AF-A0A059BES6-F1
#
_entry.id   AF-A0A059BES6-F1
#
_cell.length_a   1.000
_cell.length_b   1.000
_cell.length_c   1.000
_cell.angle_alpha   90.00
_cell.angle_beta   90.00
_cell.angle_gamma   90.00
#
_symmetry.space_group_name_H-M   'P 1'
#
loop_
_entity.id
_entity.type
_entity.pdbx_description
1 polymer ?
#
loop_
_entity_poly.entity_id
_entity_poly.type
_entity_poly.pdbx_seq_one_letter_code
_entity_poly.pdbx_strand_id
1 'polypeptide(L)'
;FFPRSERFLLLPRSFLLIPPKNTKNPIFFLLSSATQSLLPYPSPASPEKSLLFPLKNPSFLHQEASALGFPSWVSLPSPSCDRPSFPYPVSFLPFLGPHSFPGIFLILFPFLVRVRLSGQYSMRTMAISPQSPPSSSSALPPPSVALTQDDLKRIAAYKAVEYVRSGMVLGLGTGSTARHAVDRIAELLRRGELSGIVGVPTSTQTHQQALALGIPLSDLDAHPSLDLAIDGADEVDSHLNLVKGRGGSLLREKMVEGVCKKFVVIVDESKLVPYLGGSGLAMPVEVVPFCWKFTAGRLRQLFEDAGCTAKLRTFPETEKPFVTDNGNYIVDLYFKKDIGDLKAASDAILRLAGVVEHGMFLDMATTVIVAGKLGVEVLDK
;
A
#
# COMPACT_ATOMS: atom_id res chain seq x y z
N PHE A 1 15.07 -5.45 -64.67
CA PHE A 1 16.47 -5.79 -64.41
C PHE A 1 16.79 -5.48 -62.94
N PHE A 2 17.44 -6.43 -62.26
CA PHE A 2 17.77 -6.59 -60.82
C PHE A 2 18.21 -5.31 -60.03
N PRO A 3 18.31 -5.31 -58.67
CA PRO A 3 17.65 -6.17 -57.65
C PRO A 3 17.26 -5.56 -56.28
N ARG A 4 16.45 -6.38 -55.57
CA ARG A 4 16.34 -6.74 -54.14
C ARG A 4 16.89 -5.85 -53.00
N SER A 5 15.96 -5.63 -52.08
CA SER A 5 16.05 -5.42 -50.62
C SER A 5 17.26 -6.04 -49.90
N GLU A 6 18.01 -5.19 -49.18
CA GLU A 6 18.87 -5.61 -48.07
C GLU A 6 18.10 -5.48 -46.75
N ARG A 7 18.00 -6.60 -46.03
CA ARG A 7 17.62 -6.64 -44.61
C ARG A 7 18.92 -6.52 -43.81
N PHE A 8 19.04 -5.49 -42.99
CA PHE A 8 20.11 -5.40 -42.00
C PHE A 8 19.80 -6.34 -40.83
N LEU A 9 20.55 -7.43 -40.72
CA LEU A 9 20.69 -8.20 -39.48
C LEU A 9 21.81 -7.55 -38.68
N LEU A 10 21.46 -6.83 -37.61
CA LEU A 10 22.42 -6.38 -36.61
C LEU A 10 22.82 -7.58 -35.74
N LEU A 11 24.02 -8.11 -35.97
CA LEU A 11 24.69 -9.03 -35.05
C LEU A 11 25.28 -8.21 -33.88
N PRO A 12 25.21 -8.70 -32.63
CA PRO A 12 25.71 -7.97 -31.48
C PRO A 12 27.25 -7.95 -31.45
N ARG A 13 27.76 -6.80 -30.99
CA ARG A 13 29.17 -6.47 -30.75
C ARG A 13 30.00 -7.63 -30.18
N SER A 14 31.09 -7.93 -30.87
CA SER A 14 32.24 -8.67 -30.31
C SER A 14 32.85 -7.88 -29.16
N PHE A 15 32.94 -8.49 -27.98
CA PHE A 15 33.68 -7.93 -26.84
C PHE A 15 35.17 -8.26 -26.97
N LEU A 16 36.03 -7.23 -26.94
CA LEU A 16 37.47 -7.36 -26.78
C LEU A 16 37.77 -7.53 -25.29
N LEU A 17 38.20 -8.72 -24.86
CA LEU A 17 38.70 -8.97 -23.51
C LEU A 17 40.20 -8.63 -23.46
N ILE A 18 40.57 -7.57 -22.74
CA ILE A 18 41.97 -7.28 -22.37
C ILE A 18 42.24 -8.02 -21.04
N PRO A 19 43.16 -8.99 -20.98
CA PRO A 19 43.48 -9.65 -19.72
C PRO A 19 44.29 -8.73 -18.80
N PRO A 20 44.12 -8.81 -17.47
CA PRO A 20 45.01 -8.12 -16.55
C PRO A 20 46.42 -8.68 -16.67
N LYS A 21 47.42 -7.79 -16.64
CA LYS A 21 48.82 -8.19 -16.59
C LYS A 21 49.03 -9.06 -15.35
N ASN A 22 49.63 -10.23 -15.59
CA ASN A 22 50.26 -11.10 -14.60
C ASN A 22 49.37 -12.19 -13.96
N THR A 23 49.02 -13.22 -14.74
CA THR A 23 48.80 -14.58 -14.23
C THR A 23 49.41 -15.60 -15.20
N LYS A 24 50.26 -16.48 -14.67
CA LYS A 24 50.79 -17.65 -15.39
C LYS A 24 49.70 -18.74 -15.33
N ASN A 25 49.17 -19.13 -16.49
CA ASN A 25 48.15 -20.16 -16.78
C ASN A 25 46.71 -19.66 -17.00
N PRO A 26 46.30 -19.39 -18.26
CA PRO A 26 44.89 -19.32 -18.63
C PRO A 26 44.31 -20.75 -18.83
N ILE A 27 43.23 -21.06 -18.12
CA ILE A 27 42.38 -22.24 -18.36
C ILE A 27 41.38 -21.87 -19.47
N PHE A 28 41.39 -22.62 -20.58
CA PHE A 28 40.44 -22.44 -21.69
C PHE A 28 39.12 -23.19 -21.41
N PHE A 29 37.99 -22.49 -21.47
CA PHE A 29 36.68 -23.11 -21.61
C PHE A 29 36.26 -23.08 -23.09
N LEU A 30 36.14 -24.26 -23.71
CA LEU A 30 35.54 -24.44 -25.03
C LEU A 30 34.02 -24.67 -24.86
N LEU A 31 33.20 -23.67 -25.21
CA LEU A 31 31.77 -23.84 -25.40
C LEU A 31 31.52 -24.10 -26.89
N SER A 32 31.22 -25.36 -27.24
CA SER A 32 30.80 -25.76 -28.57
C SER A 32 29.33 -25.39 -28.78
N SER A 33 29.04 -24.51 -29.75
CA SER A 33 27.70 -24.24 -30.23
C SER A 33 27.28 -25.30 -31.25
N ALA A 34 26.41 -26.23 -30.84
CA ALA A 34 25.73 -27.10 -31.78
C ALA A 34 24.65 -26.31 -32.53
N THR A 35 24.85 -26.12 -33.82
CA THR A 35 23.82 -25.68 -34.77
C THR A 35 23.10 -26.91 -35.28
N GLN A 36 21.76 -26.95 -35.21
CA GLN A 36 20.97 -27.96 -35.91
C GLN A 36 19.82 -27.29 -36.65
N SER A 37 19.77 -27.58 -37.95
CA SER A 37 18.93 -27.00 -38.98
C SER A 37 17.51 -27.57 -38.99
N LEU A 38 16.57 -26.73 -39.42
CA LEU A 38 15.14 -26.99 -39.63
C LEU A 38 14.84 -27.97 -40.78
N LEU A 39 13.69 -28.66 -40.70
CA LEU A 39 12.59 -28.83 -41.69
C LEU A 39 11.68 -30.04 -41.30
N PRO A 40 10.44 -30.20 -41.81
CA PRO A 40 9.21 -29.48 -41.50
C PRO A 40 8.04 -30.38 -40.97
N TYR A 41 6.93 -29.76 -40.56
CA TYR A 41 5.65 -30.34 -40.10
C TYR A 41 5.06 -31.48 -40.96
N PRO A 42 4.21 -32.36 -40.36
CA PRO A 42 2.76 -32.18 -40.56
C PRO A 42 1.89 -32.46 -39.31
N SER A 43 0.72 -31.82 -39.26
CA SER A 43 -0.46 -32.16 -38.46
C SER A 43 -1.60 -32.42 -39.49
N PRO A 44 -2.57 -33.34 -39.29
CA PRO A 44 -3.66 -33.12 -38.34
C PRO A 44 -4.24 -34.39 -37.65
N ALA A 45 -5.09 -34.13 -36.65
CA ALA A 45 -6.22 -34.94 -36.16
C ALA A 45 -6.18 -35.33 -34.66
N SER A 46 -7.16 -34.83 -33.93
CA SER A 46 -7.65 -35.29 -32.62
C SER A 46 -8.87 -36.23 -32.84
N PRO A 47 -9.56 -36.73 -31.80
CA PRO A 47 -9.19 -37.06 -30.41
C PRO A 47 -9.49 -38.54 -30.08
N GLU A 48 -8.89 -39.12 -29.03
CA GLU A 48 -9.59 -40.01 -28.07
C GLU A 48 -8.68 -40.64 -27.00
N LYS A 49 -9.30 -40.83 -25.82
CA LYS A 49 -9.03 -41.85 -24.78
C LYS A 49 -7.93 -41.59 -23.74
N SER A 50 -8.42 -41.04 -22.63
CA SER A 50 -8.22 -41.53 -21.25
C SER A 50 -7.51 -42.87 -21.10
N LEU A 51 -6.42 -42.89 -20.31
CA LEU A 51 -6.02 -44.06 -19.54
C LEU A 51 -5.20 -43.63 -18.32
N LEU A 52 -5.83 -43.84 -17.16
CA LEU A 52 -5.22 -43.87 -15.84
C LEU A 52 -4.10 -44.91 -15.81
N PHE A 53 -2.95 -44.58 -15.20
CA PHE A 53 -2.03 -45.58 -14.66
C PHE A 53 -1.79 -45.32 -13.16
N PRO A 54 -1.80 -46.37 -12.33
CA PRO A 54 -1.73 -46.23 -10.88
C PRO A 54 -0.29 -46.11 -10.38
N LEU A 55 -0.09 -45.21 -9.42
CA LEU A 55 1.10 -45.18 -8.57
C LEU A 55 1.10 -46.40 -7.63
N LYS A 56 2.11 -47.25 -7.75
CA LYS A 56 2.49 -48.26 -6.75
C LYS A 56 3.95 -48.06 -6.33
N ASN A 57 4.09 -47.44 -5.16
CA ASN A 57 4.99 -47.66 -4.02
C ASN A 57 6.46 -48.15 -4.16
N PRO A 58 7.28 -47.82 -3.15
CA PRO A 58 8.69 -47.51 -3.27
C PRO A 58 9.61 -48.67 -2.87
N SER A 59 10.81 -48.67 -3.43
CA SER A 59 12.05 -49.19 -2.84
C SER A 59 13.10 -49.18 -3.95
N PHE A 60 14.24 -48.49 -3.74
CA PHE A 60 15.58 -49.00 -3.99
C PHE A 60 16.66 -47.90 -3.81
N LEU A 61 17.50 -48.14 -2.80
CA LEU A 61 18.95 -47.94 -2.70
C LEU A 61 19.57 -46.54 -2.55
N HIS A 62 20.07 -46.35 -1.32
CA HIS A 62 21.20 -45.52 -0.90
C HIS A 62 22.54 -46.28 -1.09
N GLN A 63 23.51 -45.67 -1.78
CA GLN A 63 24.98 -45.76 -1.63
C GLN A 63 25.54 -44.83 -2.73
N GLU A 64 26.44 -43.87 -2.54
CA GLU A 64 27.68 -43.84 -1.76
C GLU A 64 27.96 -42.43 -1.22
N ALA A 65 28.52 -42.33 -0.01
CA ALA A 65 29.51 -41.32 0.38
C ALA A 65 30.07 -41.68 1.76
N SER A 66 31.25 -42.27 1.80
CA SER A 66 32.03 -42.44 3.02
C SER A 66 33.45 -42.01 2.74
N ALA A 67 33.82 -40.84 3.25
CA ALA A 67 35.20 -40.50 3.54
C ALA A 67 35.22 -39.41 4.62
N LEU A 68 36.03 -39.67 5.67
CA LEU A 68 36.61 -38.71 6.63
C LEU A 68 35.85 -38.44 7.95
N GLY A 69 35.90 -39.43 8.85
CA GLY A 69 36.43 -39.27 10.22
C GLY A 69 35.72 -38.34 11.22
N PHE A 70 34.90 -38.93 12.09
CA PHE A 70 34.37 -38.31 13.33
C PHE A 70 35.44 -38.23 14.46
N PRO A 71 35.19 -37.42 15.51
CA PRO A 71 34.58 -38.00 16.71
C PRO A 71 33.33 -37.27 17.23
N SER A 72 32.67 -37.98 18.14
CA SER A 72 31.27 -37.99 18.60
C SER A 72 30.84 -36.87 19.57
N TRP A 73 29.63 -37.05 20.15
CA TRP A 73 28.91 -36.30 21.22
C TRP A 73 27.86 -35.31 20.64
N VAL A 74 26.54 -35.37 20.86
CA VAL A 74 25.59 -36.10 21.73
C VAL A 74 24.25 -36.20 20.98
N SER A 75 23.59 -37.35 21.04
CA SER A 75 22.22 -37.56 20.52
C SER A 75 21.19 -37.15 21.59
N LEU A 76 20.21 -36.32 21.22
CA LEU A 76 18.97 -36.11 21.97
C LEU A 76 17.79 -36.71 21.20
N PRO A 77 16.85 -37.40 21.89
CA PRO A 77 15.78 -38.14 21.23
C PRO A 77 14.62 -37.25 20.79
N SER A 78 14.00 -37.65 19.67
CA SER A 78 12.73 -37.16 19.14
C SER A 78 11.57 -37.56 20.06
N PRO A 79 10.57 -36.70 20.31
CA PRO A 79 9.31 -37.17 20.88
C PRO A 79 8.35 -37.62 19.77
N SER A 80 7.93 -38.85 19.92
CA SER A 80 6.84 -39.53 19.23
C SER A 80 5.49 -38.84 19.46
N CYS A 81 4.60 -38.98 18.47
CA CYS A 81 3.17 -38.76 18.62
C CYS A 81 2.61 -39.65 19.72
N ASP A 82 1.89 -39.05 20.68
CA ASP A 82 0.80 -39.71 21.40
C ASP A 82 -0.19 -38.67 21.92
N ARG A 83 -1.46 -38.86 21.56
CA ARG A 83 -2.62 -38.14 22.12
C ARG A 83 -2.97 -38.75 23.48
N PRO A 84 -3.52 -37.95 24.41
CA PRO A 84 -4.50 -38.44 25.34
C PRO A 84 -5.85 -37.75 25.15
N SER A 85 -6.85 -38.58 24.92
CA SER A 85 -8.28 -38.35 25.08
C SER A 85 -8.65 -38.03 26.53
N PHE A 86 -9.46 -36.97 26.75
CA PHE A 86 -10.19 -36.73 28.00
C PHE A 86 -11.70 -36.75 27.75
N PRO A 87 -12.51 -37.34 28.66
CA PRO A 87 -13.95 -37.50 28.49
C PRO A 87 -14.76 -36.29 29.02
N TYR A 88 -15.94 -36.08 28.44
CA TYR A 88 -17.00 -35.14 28.85
C TYR A 88 -17.59 -35.47 30.25
N PRO A 89 -18.46 -34.61 30.83
CA PRO A 89 -19.87 -34.70 30.44
C PRO A 89 -20.58 -33.35 30.21
N VAL A 90 -21.55 -33.44 29.30
CA VAL A 90 -22.64 -32.52 29.03
C VAL A 90 -23.69 -32.68 30.14
N SER A 91 -24.36 -31.60 30.55
CA SER A 91 -25.62 -31.69 31.32
C SER A 91 -26.57 -30.57 30.91
N PHE A 92 -27.80 -31.01 30.60
CA PHE A 92 -28.95 -30.25 30.11
C PHE A 92 -29.89 -29.87 31.26
N LEU A 93 -30.52 -28.67 31.15
CA LEU A 93 -31.87 -28.24 31.61
C LEU A 93 -32.16 -28.12 33.14
N PRO A 94 -33.21 -27.37 33.60
CA PRO A 94 -34.34 -26.81 32.84
C PRO A 94 -34.75 -25.34 33.11
N PHE A 95 -35.60 -24.86 32.20
CA PHE A 95 -36.64 -23.83 32.36
C PHE A 95 -37.38 -23.91 33.70
N LEU A 96 -37.65 -22.76 34.33
CA LEU A 96 -38.85 -22.48 35.15
C LEU A 96 -39.03 -20.94 35.28
N GLY A 97 -40.23 -20.47 34.95
CA GLY A 97 -40.67 -19.08 35.10
C GLY A 97 -41.22 -18.77 36.51
N PRO A 98 -42.07 -17.74 36.68
CA PRO A 98 -41.68 -16.50 37.36
C PRO A 98 -42.38 -16.29 38.70
N HIS A 99 -41.71 -15.64 39.66
CA HIS A 99 -42.38 -14.97 40.79
C HIS A 99 -41.64 -13.69 41.22
N SER A 100 -42.33 -12.58 40.99
CA SER A 100 -42.55 -11.39 41.82
C SER A 100 -41.62 -11.09 43.00
N PHE A 101 -41.06 -9.88 43.05
CA PHE A 101 -40.97 -8.97 44.22
C PHE A 101 -40.38 -7.59 43.78
N PRO A 102 -40.54 -6.50 44.55
CA PRO A 102 -41.28 -5.32 44.10
C PRO A 102 -40.38 -4.14 43.69
N GLY A 103 -41.04 -3.14 43.09
CA GLY A 103 -40.42 -2.06 42.33
C GLY A 103 -39.75 -0.95 43.13
N ILE A 104 -38.84 -0.28 42.43
CA ILE A 104 -38.37 1.07 42.72
C ILE A 104 -38.53 1.84 41.40
N PHE A 105 -39.60 2.63 41.32
CA PHE A 105 -39.81 3.61 40.26
C PHE A 105 -39.15 4.91 40.70
N LEU A 106 -38.08 5.32 40.01
CA LEU A 106 -37.50 6.65 40.16
C LEU A 106 -38.27 7.60 39.23
N ILE A 107 -39.26 8.32 39.78
CA ILE A 107 -39.96 9.41 39.09
C ILE A 107 -39.28 10.72 39.51
N LEU A 108 -38.62 11.39 38.54
CA LEU A 108 -38.12 12.75 38.70
C LEU A 108 -39.23 13.74 38.35
N PHE A 109 -39.80 14.40 39.37
CA PHE A 109 -40.64 15.58 39.21
C PHE A 109 -39.77 16.86 39.17
N PRO A 110 -40.11 17.86 38.34
CA PRO A 110 -39.42 19.14 38.32
C PRO A 110 -39.89 20.02 39.49
N PHE A 111 -38.94 20.52 40.28
CA PHE A 111 -39.19 21.52 41.32
C PHE A 111 -39.16 22.94 40.73
N LEU A 112 -40.28 23.65 40.85
CA LEU A 112 -40.41 25.07 40.57
C LEU A 112 -40.33 25.82 41.91
N VAL A 113 -39.21 26.48 42.21
CA VAL A 113 -39.07 27.33 43.40
C VAL A 113 -39.44 28.77 43.04
N ARG A 114 -40.52 29.26 43.65
CA ARG A 114 -41.02 30.63 43.54
C ARG A 114 -40.62 31.38 44.83
N VAL A 115 -39.65 32.28 44.74
CA VAL A 115 -39.33 33.22 45.84
C VAL A 115 -39.89 34.60 45.50
N ARG A 116 -40.65 35.13 46.46
CA ARG A 116 -41.40 36.38 46.46
C ARG A 116 -40.50 37.48 47.03
N LEU A 117 -40.20 38.52 46.25
CA LEU A 117 -39.56 39.72 46.77
C LEU A 117 -40.60 40.84 46.90
N SER A 118 -40.83 41.25 48.13
CA SER A 118 -41.56 42.45 48.54
C SER A 118 -40.60 43.64 48.60
N GLY A 119 -40.98 44.79 48.05
CA GLY A 119 -40.25 46.04 48.27
C GLY A 119 -40.71 47.17 47.35
N GLN A 120 -41.49 48.10 47.91
CA GLN A 120 -41.84 49.37 47.29
C GLN A 120 -40.59 50.25 47.16
N TYR A 121 -40.33 50.83 45.98
CA TYR A 121 -39.45 51.99 45.88
C TYR A 121 -40.00 53.05 44.90
N SER A 122 -39.91 54.28 45.41
CA SER A 122 -40.44 55.54 44.93
C SER A 122 -39.73 56.03 43.66
N MET A 123 -40.49 56.63 42.73
CA MET A 123 -39.94 57.33 41.58
C MET A 123 -39.19 58.59 42.03
N ARG A 124 -37.89 58.64 41.72
CA ARG A 124 -37.12 59.89 41.64
C ARG A 124 -36.46 59.98 40.28
N THR A 125 -36.97 60.92 39.49
CA THR A 125 -36.36 61.43 38.26
C THR A 125 -35.00 62.05 38.60
N MET A 126 -33.93 61.53 38.03
CA MET A 126 -32.65 62.25 37.95
C MET A 126 -32.23 62.37 36.49
N ALA A 127 -31.98 63.62 36.09
CA ALA A 127 -31.52 64.00 34.76
C ALA A 127 -30.11 63.44 34.53
N ILE A 128 -29.92 62.76 33.41
CA ILE A 128 -28.61 62.29 32.93
C ILE A 128 -28.20 63.18 31.75
N SER A 129 -27.05 63.83 31.91
CA SER A 129 -26.36 64.66 30.91
C SER A 129 -25.89 63.80 29.72
N PRO A 130 -25.91 64.31 28.47
CA PRO A 130 -25.54 63.51 27.30
C PRO A 130 -24.04 63.20 27.31
N GLN A 131 -23.69 61.91 27.46
CA GLN A 131 -22.35 61.41 27.19
C GLN A 131 -22.17 61.22 25.68
N SER A 132 -20.99 61.61 25.19
CA SER A 132 -20.51 61.45 23.82
C SER A 132 -20.53 59.98 23.36
N PRO A 133 -20.73 59.70 22.05
CA PRO A 133 -20.78 58.34 21.56
C PRO A 133 -19.42 57.65 21.70
N PRO A 134 -19.37 56.37 22.10
CA PRO A 134 -18.12 55.63 22.14
C PRO A 134 -17.59 55.43 20.72
N SER A 135 -16.28 55.61 20.59
CA SER A 135 -15.49 55.34 19.39
C SER A 135 -15.74 53.92 18.88
N SER A 136 -15.90 53.80 17.57
CA SER A 136 -16.00 52.55 16.83
C SER A 136 -14.83 51.62 17.18
N SER A 137 -15.08 50.57 17.95
CA SER A 137 -14.12 49.46 18.04
C SER A 137 -14.13 48.76 16.69
N SER A 138 -12.98 48.77 16.02
CA SER A 138 -12.75 47.95 14.84
C SER A 138 -12.95 46.49 15.25
N ALA A 139 -14.06 45.88 14.83
CA ALA A 139 -14.23 44.45 14.93
C ALA A 139 -13.02 43.79 14.26
N LEU A 140 -12.27 43.02 15.04
CA LEU A 140 -11.26 42.13 14.49
C LEU A 140 -11.95 41.26 13.43
N PRO A 141 -11.38 41.09 12.23
CA PRO A 141 -11.92 40.13 11.29
C PRO A 141 -12.02 38.77 12.00
N PRO A 142 -13.07 37.96 11.71
CA PRO A 142 -13.16 36.63 12.28
C PRO A 142 -11.84 35.90 12.02
N PRO A 143 -11.32 35.12 12.98
CA PRO A 143 -10.09 34.39 12.75
C PRO A 143 -10.29 33.55 11.50
N SER A 144 -9.49 33.82 10.47
CA SER A 144 -9.41 32.94 9.31
C SER A 144 -9.03 31.57 9.87
N VAL A 145 -9.97 30.63 9.86
CA VAL A 145 -9.72 29.28 10.36
C VAL A 145 -8.63 28.68 9.48
N ALA A 146 -7.41 28.66 9.98
CA ALA A 146 -6.28 28.10 9.26
C ALA A 146 -6.52 26.59 9.14
N LEU A 147 -6.65 26.10 7.92
CA LEU A 147 -6.85 24.66 7.66
C LEU A 147 -5.63 23.88 8.14
N THR A 148 -5.85 22.82 8.93
CA THR A 148 -4.79 21.89 9.30
C THR A 148 -4.46 20.96 8.14
N GLN A 149 -3.31 20.27 8.19
CA GLN A 149 -3.00 19.27 7.17
C GLN A 149 -4.03 18.14 7.12
N ASP A 150 -4.59 17.75 8.27
CA ASP A 150 -5.64 16.72 8.31
C ASP A 150 -6.95 17.23 7.68
N ASP A 151 -7.28 18.51 7.84
CA ASP A 151 -8.40 19.12 7.13
C ASP A 151 -8.19 19.08 5.61
N LEU A 152 -6.99 19.39 5.12
CA LEU A 152 -6.67 19.31 3.69
C LEU A 152 -6.72 17.87 3.16
N LYS A 153 -6.33 16.88 3.97
CA LYS A 153 -6.48 15.46 3.60
C LYS A 153 -7.95 15.07 3.46
N ARG A 154 -8.79 15.48 4.42
CA ARG A 154 -10.22 15.21 4.44
C ARG A 154 -10.97 15.89 3.30
N ILE A 155 -10.81 17.20 3.18
CA ILE A 155 -10.49 17.90 1.92
C ILE A 155 -10.58 17.11 0.60
N ALA A 156 -9.38 16.72 0.14
CA ALA A 156 -9.14 15.98 -1.07
C ALA A 156 -9.88 14.63 -1.09
N ALA A 157 -9.93 13.92 0.03
CA ALA A 157 -10.60 12.63 0.13
C ALA A 157 -12.11 12.74 -0.19
N TYR A 158 -12.79 13.75 0.35
CA TYR A 158 -14.22 13.94 0.11
C TYR A 158 -14.49 14.31 -1.34
N LYS A 159 -13.61 15.13 -1.94
CA LYS A 159 -13.68 15.47 -3.36
C LYS A 159 -13.47 14.23 -4.25
N ALA A 160 -12.57 13.32 -3.89
CA ALA A 160 -12.37 12.07 -4.63
C ALA A 160 -13.59 11.13 -4.55
N VAL A 161 -14.28 11.08 -3.41
CA VAL A 161 -15.47 10.23 -3.25
C VAL A 161 -16.63 10.67 -4.15
N GLU A 162 -16.64 11.90 -4.66
CA GLU A 162 -17.61 12.33 -5.69
C GLU A 162 -17.50 11.53 -7.00
N TYR A 163 -16.37 10.85 -7.27
CA TYR A 163 -16.21 9.97 -8.41
C TYR A 163 -16.83 8.57 -8.20
N VAL A 164 -17.18 8.23 -6.95
CA VAL A 164 -17.76 6.92 -6.60
C VAL A 164 -19.23 6.88 -6.99
N ARG A 165 -19.63 5.80 -7.65
CA ARG A 165 -21.03 5.53 -8.04
C ARG A 165 -21.46 4.18 -7.49
N SER A 166 -22.75 4.04 -7.20
CA SER A 166 -23.33 2.76 -6.79
C SER A 166 -23.03 1.65 -7.81
N GLY A 167 -22.76 0.44 -7.31
CA GLY A 167 -22.41 -0.72 -8.12
C GLY A 167 -20.93 -0.85 -8.49
N MET A 168 -20.07 0.11 -8.13
CA MET A 168 -18.64 0.06 -8.44
C MET A 168 -17.87 -0.94 -7.57
N VAL A 169 -16.84 -1.54 -8.18
CA VAL A 169 -15.75 -2.22 -7.46
C VAL A 169 -14.59 -1.25 -7.29
N LEU A 170 -14.20 -0.98 -6.04
CA LEU A 170 -13.29 0.08 -5.65
C LEU A 170 -11.97 -0.45 -5.12
N GLY A 171 -10.85 0.08 -5.59
CA GLY A 171 -9.55 -0.02 -4.91
C GLY A 171 -9.52 0.93 -3.71
N LEU A 172 -9.37 0.38 -2.50
CA LEU A 172 -9.32 1.17 -1.27
C LEU A 172 -7.87 1.38 -0.86
N GLY A 173 -7.40 2.62 -1.03
CA GLY A 173 -6.04 3.04 -0.74
C GLY A 173 -5.59 2.94 0.72
N THR A 174 -4.33 3.27 0.98
CA THR A 174 -3.68 3.14 2.30
C THR A 174 -3.15 4.47 2.83
N GLY A 175 -3.15 4.61 4.16
CA GLY A 175 -2.57 5.76 4.85
C GLY A 175 -3.57 6.85 5.24
N SER A 176 -3.07 7.89 5.91
CA SER A 176 -3.91 8.88 6.60
C SER A 176 -4.90 9.62 5.70
N THR A 177 -4.54 9.87 4.43
CA THR A 177 -5.43 10.57 3.49
C THR A 177 -6.51 9.63 2.94
N ALA A 178 -6.12 8.42 2.50
CA ALA A 178 -7.05 7.41 2.01
C ALA A 178 -8.05 6.95 3.08
N ARG A 179 -7.63 6.94 4.35
CA ARG A 179 -8.50 6.66 5.50
C ARG A 179 -9.78 7.51 5.50
N HIS A 180 -9.65 8.81 5.24
CA HIS A 180 -10.80 9.74 5.17
C HIS A 180 -11.76 9.39 4.02
N ALA A 181 -11.23 8.89 2.89
CA ALA A 181 -12.06 8.47 1.75
C ALA A 181 -12.84 7.20 2.09
N VAL A 182 -12.20 6.22 2.73
CA VAL A 182 -12.85 4.99 3.20
C VAL A 182 -13.95 5.29 4.23
N ASP A 183 -13.68 6.18 5.19
CA ASP A 183 -14.67 6.63 6.18
C ASP A 183 -15.88 7.29 5.51
N ARG A 184 -15.64 8.13 4.49
CA ARG A 184 -16.69 8.82 3.74
C ARG A 184 -17.52 7.86 2.88
N ILE A 185 -16.90 6.87 2.22
CA ILE A 185 -17.62 5.83 1.47
C ILE A 185 -18.56 5.05 2.40
N ALA A 186 -18.07 4.65 3.57
CA ALA A 186 -18.89 3.94 4.56
C ALA A 186 -20.06 4.80 5.08
N GLU A 187 -19.83 6.09 5.30
CA GLU A 187 -20.89 7.04 5.68
C GLU A 187 -22.01 7.09 4.64
N LEU A 188 -21.66 7.21 3.36
CA LEU A 188 -22.62 7.26 2.26
C LEU A 188 -23.37 5.93 2.08
N LEU A 189 -22.71 4.80 2.27
CA LEU A 189 -23.35 3.48 2.29
C LEU A 189 -24.39 3.37 3.42
N ARG A 190 -24.05 3.81 4.63
CA ARG A 190 -24.98 3.80 5.78
C ARG A 190 -26.19 4.71 5.57
N ARG A 191 -26.01 5.82 4.86
CA ARG A 191 -27.10 6.76 4.52
C ARG A 191 -27.96 6.30 3.34
N GLY A 192 -27.56 5.24 2.64
CA GLY A 192 -28.23 4.78 1.42
C GLY A 192 -28.00 5.68 0.20
N GLU A 193 -27.04 6.61 0.27
CA GLU A 193 -26.64 7.47 -0.85
C GLU A 193 -25.77 6.70 -1.87
N LEU A 194 -25.05 5.68 -1.39
CA LEU A 194 -24.37 4.68 -2.22
C LEU A 194 -24.93 3.28 -1.92
N SER A 195 -24.89 2.40 -2.92
CA SER A 195 -25.29 1.00 -2.78
C SER A 195 -24.48 0.09 -3.72
N GLY A 196 -24.40 -1.20 -3.39
CA GLY A 196 -23.72 -2.18 -4.25
C GLY A 196 -22.22 -1.94 -4.42
N ILE A 197 -21.56 -1.28 -3.46
CA ILE A 197 -20.10 -1.09 -3.49
C ILE A 197 -19.39 -2.34 -2.98
N VAL A 198 -18.30 -2.72 -3.65
CA VAL A 198 -17.34 -3.74 -3.19
C VAL A 198 -15.95 -3.11 -3.12
N GLY A 199 -15.25 -3.26 -2.00
CA GLY A 199 -13.91 -2.75 -1.78
C GLY A 199 -12.83 -3.82 -1.90
N VAL A 200 -11.73 -3.50 -2.60
CA VAL A 200 -10.50 -4.27 -2.67
C VAL A 200 -9.39 -3.48 -1.97
N PRO A 201 -8.98 -3.86 -0.76
CA PRO A 201 -8.05 -3.07 0.05
C PRO A 201 -6.59 -3.21 -0.39
N THR A 202 -5.83 -2.11 -0.36
CA THR A 202 -4.40 -2.10 -0.71
C THR A 202 -3.47 -2.44 0.46
N SER A 203 -3.99 -2.67 1.66
CA SER A 203 -3.20 -3.10 2.83
C SER A 203 -4.04 -3.85 3.85
N THR A 204 -3.37 -4.55 4.78
CA THR A 204 -4.03 -5.13 5.95
C THR A 204 -4.68 -4.06 6.82
N GLN A 205 -4.08 -2.87 6.92
CA GLN A 205 -4.65 -1.74 7.66
C GLN A 205 -5.98 -1.28 7.05
N THR A 206 -6.02 -1.06 5.74
CA THR A 206 -7.25 -0.64 5.05
C THR A 206 -8.30 -1.73 5.07
N HIS A 207 -7.90 -3.00 4.94
CA HIS A 207 -8.82 -4.14 5.07
C HIS A 207 -9.55 -4.11 6.43
N GLN A 208 -8.80 -3.96 7.52
CA GLN A 208 -9.37 -3.91 8.88
C GLN A 208 -10.29 -2.69 9.06
N GLN A 209 -9.91 -1.52 8.57
CA GLN A 209 -10.75 -0.32 8.63
C GLN A 209 -12.07 -0.54 7.90
N ALA A 210 -12.01 -0.97 6.64
CA ALA A 210 -13.19 -1.14 5.79
C ALA A 210 -14.13 -2.22 6.33
N LEU A 211 -13.57 -3.32 6.86
CA LEU A 211 -14.32 -4.37 7.53
C LEU A 211 -15.07 -3.83 8.77
N ALA A 212 -14.39 -3.06 9.61
CA ALA A 212 -15.00 -2.45 10.81
C ALA A 212 -16.12 -1.45 10.48
N LEU A 213 -16.05 -0.83 9.30
CA LEU A 213 -17.05 0.11 8.80
C LEU A 213 -18.23 -0.54 8.07
N GLY A 214 -18.18 -1.86 7.84
CA GLY A 214 -19.21 -2.61 7.14
C GLY A 214 -19.21 -2.44 5.62
N ILE A 215 -18.08 -2.07 5.03
CA ILE A 215 -17.93 -2.06 3.56
C ILE A 215 -17.76 -3.53 3.09
N PRO A 216 -18.56 -4.01 2.11
CA PRO A 216 -18.34 -5.33 1.52
C PRO A 216 -16.95 -5.42 0.89
N LEU A 217 -16.19 -6.47 1.20
CA LEU A 217 -14.82 -6.64 0.74
C LEU A 217 -14.68 -7.82 -0.24
N SER A 218 -13.70 -7.70 -1.12
CA SER A 218 -13.27 -8.74 -2.05
C SER A 218 -11.77 -8.59 -2.36
N ASP A 219 -11.28 -9.32 -3.35
CA ASP A 219 -9.88 -9.34 -3.77
C ASP A 219 -9.74 -9.32 -5.30
N LEU A 220 -8.49 -9.30 -5.77
CA LEU A 220 -8.16 -9.29 -7.19
C LEU A 220 -8.39 -10.65 -7.89
N ASP A 221 -8.45 -11.75 -7.14
CA ASP A 221 -8.75 -13.07 -7.71
C ASP A 221 -10.23 -13.15 -8.10
N ALA A 222 -11.12 -12.58 -7.29
CA ALA A 222 -12.54 -12.46 -7.58
C ALA A 222 -12.88 -11.29 -8.52
N HIS A 223 -12.15 -10.16 -8.43
CA HIS A 223 -12.32 -9.00 -9.30
C HIS A 223 -10.99 -8.59 -9.96
N PRO A 224 -10.64 -9.17 -11.12
CA PRO A 224 -9.38 -8.86 -11.81
C PRO A 224 -9.37 -7.49 -12.51
N SER A 225 -10.49 -6.75 -12.48
CA SER A 225 -10.61 -5.39 -13.02
C SER A 225 -11.51 -4.55 -12.13
N LEU A 226 -11.08 -3.34 -11.82
CA LEU A 226 -11.75 -2.44 -10.87
C LEU A 226 -12.19 -1.15 -11.59
N ASP A 227 -13.24 -0.50 -11.08
CA ASP A 227 -13.75 0.73 -11.70
C ASP A 227 -12.94 1.95 -11.31
N LEU A 228 -12.58 2.05 -10.03
CA LEU A 228 -11.93 3.22 -9.46
C LEU A 228 -11.03 2.83 -8.29
N ALA A 229 -9.81 3.36 -8.22
CA ALA A 229 -9.02 3.41 -6.99
C ALA A 229 -8.95 4.85 -6.47
N ILE A 230 -9.01 5.00 -5.15
CA ILE A 230 -8.69 6.24 -4.45
C ILE A 230 -7.56 5.94 -3.48
N ASP A 231 -6.40 6.58 -3.66
CA ASP A 231 -5.27 6.46 -2.75
C ASP A 231 -4.45 7.74 -2.63
N GLY A 232 -3.63 7.85 -1.60
CA GLY A 232 -2.65 8.92 -1.43
C GLY A 232 -1.35 8.67 -2.20
N ALA A 233 -0.53 9.72 -2.23
CA ALA A 233 0.85 9.66 -2.70
C ALA A 233 1.79 10.37 -1.72
N ASP A 234 3.06 9.96 -1.76
CA ASP A 234 4.15 10.53 -0.98
C ASP A 234 4.82 11.71 -1.70
N GLU A 235 4.82 11.67 -3.03
CA GLU A 235 5.23 12.73 -3.94
C GLU A 235 4.43 12.65 -5.24
N VAL A 236 4.21 13.80 -5.89
CA VAL A 236 3.59 13.92 -7.21
C VAL A 236 4.42 14.89 -8.06
N ASP A 237 4.89 14.45 -9.22
CA ASP A 237 5.59 15.32 -10.17
C ASP A 237 4.63 16.02 -11.16
N SER A 238 5.18 16.89 -12.01
CA SER A 238 4.43 17.63 -13.03
C SER A 238 3.81 16.76 -14.13
N HIS A 239 4.20 15.48 -14.23
CA HIS A 239 3.67 14.50 -15.17
C HIS A 239 2.68 13.53 -14.50
N LEU A 240 2.29 13.82 -13.26
CA LEU A 240 1.43 12.98 -12.42
C LEU A 240 2.02 11.58 -12.16
N ASN A 241 3.34 11.43 -12.26
CA ASN A 241 4.03 10.27 -11.70
C ASN A 241 4.11 10.43 -10.19
N LEU A 242 4.14 9.31 -9.48
CA LEU A 242 4.06 9.30 -8.03
C LEU A 242 5.25 8.59 -7.39
N VAL A 243 5.60 9.05 -6.19
CA VAL A 243 6.21 8.19 -5.18
C VAL A 243 5.11 7.72 -4.24
N LYS A 244 5.08 6.42 -3.94
CA LYS A 244 4.21 5.77 -2.96
C LYS A 244 4.99 4.76 -2.13
N GLY A 245 4.37 4.22 -1.09
CA GLY A 245 4.94 3.14 -0.28
C GLY A 245 5.65 3.55 1.00
N ARG A 246 5.66 4.83 1.41
CA ARG A 246 6.22 5.21 2.73
C ARG A 246 5.43 4.58 3.88
N GLY A 247 4.16 4.23 3.65
CA GLY A 247 3.35 3.42 4.56
C GLY A 247 3.64 1.91 4.54
N GLY A 248 4.39 1.42 3.54
CA GLY A 248 4.84 0.03 3.47
C GLY A 248 3.98 -0.95 2.68
N SER A 249 2.98 -0.46 1.93
CA SER A 249 2.02 -1.30 1.19
C SER A 249 2.16 -1.24 -0.34
N LEU A 250 3.32 -0.77 -0.81
CA LEU A 250 3.54 -0.38 -2.22
C LEU A 250 3.20 -1.48 -3.23
N LEU A 251 3.49 -2.75 -2.94
CA LEU A 251 3.20 -3.83 -3.87
C LEU A 251 1.70 -4.03 -4.07
N ARG A 252 0.94 -4.09 -2.97
CA ARG A 252 -0.51 -4.27 -3.02
C ARG A 252 -1.21 -3.03 -3.59
N GLU A 253 -0.75 -1.84 -3.22
CA GLU A 253 -1.16 -0.58 -3.86
C GLU A 253 -1.00 -0.67 -5.38
N LYS A 254 0.20 -1.01 -5.87
CA LYS A 254 0.47 -1.07 -7.32
C LYS A 254 -0.36 -2.11 -8.06
N MET A 255 -0.55 -3.29 -7.46
CA MET A 255 -1.37 -4.36 -8.04
C MET A 255 -2.84 -3.94 -8.19
N VAL A 256 -3.43 -3.36 -7.14
CA VAL A 256 -4.84 -2.96 -7.15
C VAL A 256 -5.07 -1.75 -8.04
N GLU A 257 -4.24 -0.71 -7.91
CA GLU A 257 -4.36 0.52 -8.69
C GLU A 257 -4.09 0.28 -10.18
N GLY A 258 -3.17 -0.64 -10.50
CA GLY A 258 -2.81 -0.99 -11.88
C GLY A 258 -3.91 -1.69 -12.68
N VAL A 259 -4.94 -2.24 -12.01
CA VAL A 259 -6.09 -2.86 -12.68
C VAL A 259 -7.35 -1.98 -12.65
N CYS A 260 -7.25 -0.74 -12.15
CA CYS A 260 -8.36 0.20 -12.11
C CYS A 260 -8.53 0.95 -13.43
N LYS A 261 -9.77 1.10 -13.90
CA LYS A 261 -10.09 1.96 -15.06
C LYS A 261 -9.80 3.43 -14.79
N LYS A 262 -9.99 3.87 -13.55
CA LYS A 262 -9.65 5.20 -13.07
C LYS A 262 -8.84 5.10 -11.79
N PHE A 263 -7.73 5.81 -11.71
CA PHE A 263 -6.94 5.96 -10.49
C PHE A 263 -6.90 7.43 -10.09
N VAL A 264 -7.58 7.75 -8.98
CA VAL A 264 -7.67 9.09 -8.40
C VAL A 264 -6.72 9.17 -7.21
N VAL A 265 -5.72 10.03 -7.32
CA VAL A 265 -4.74 10.29 -6.27
C VAL A 265 -5.20 11.49 -5.44
N ILE A 266 -5.10 11.40 -4.11
CA ILE A 266 -5.46 12.48 -3.19
C ILE A 266 -4.25 12.93 -2.35
N VAL A 267 -3.91 14.21 -2.43
CA VAL A 267 -2.76 14.79 -1.73
C VAL A 267 -3.05 16.18 -1.19
N ASP A 268 -2.30 16.58 -0.17
CA ASP A 268 -2.16 17.99 0.19
C ASP A 268 -1.04 18.65 -0.63
N GLU A 269 -1.07 19.98 -0.76
CA GLU A 269 -0.12 20.76 -1.58
C GLU A 269 1.38 20.49 -1.26
N SER A 270 1.70 19.99 -0.06
CA SER A 270 3.08 19.64 0.32
C SER A 270 3.67 18.44 -0.43
N LYS A 271 2.85 17.67 -1.15
CA LYS A 271 3.28 16.47 -1.89
C LYS A 271 3.74 16.78 -3.32
N LEU A 272 3.48 17.98 -3.81
CA LEU A 272 3.93 18.38 -5.15
C LEU A 272 5.44 18.61 -5.15
N VAL A 273 6.14 17.98 -6.10
CA VAL A 273 7.58 18.07 -6.26
C VAL A 273 7.94 18.40 -7.71
N PRO A 274 9.06 19.10 -7.98
CA PRO A 274 9.49 19.36 -9.35
C PRO A 274 9.95 18.09 -10.10
N TYR A 275 10.43 17.08 -9.37
CA TYR A 275 10.84 15.76 -9.88
C TYR A 275 10.76 14.72 -8.75
N LEU A 276 10.56 13.45 -9.08
CA LEU A 276 10.49 12.37 -8.09
C LEU A 276 11.83 12.16 -7.37
N GLY A 277 11.77 11.95 -6.06
CA GLY A 277 12.92 11.98 -5.15
C GLY A 277 13.29 13.38 -4.68
N GLY A 278 12.65 14.43 -5.21
CA GLY A 278 12.97 15.83 -4.94
C GLY A 278 12.60 16.31 -3.54
N SER A 279 11.77 15.58 -2.78
CA SER A 279 11.45 15.95 -1.39
C SER A 279 12.61 15.70 -0.41
N GLY A 280 13.62 14.92 -0.82
CA GLY A 280 14.68 14.44 0.06
C GLY A 280 14.24 13.36 1.05
N LEU A 281 12.98 12.91 0.99
CA LEU A 281 12.43 11.82 1.78
C LEU A 281 12.53 10.48 1.02
N ALA A 282 12.10 9.41 1.66
CA ALA A 282 12.30 8.05 1.17
C ALA A 282 11.57 7.76 -0.16
N MET A 283 12.28 7.10 -1.07
CA MET A 283 11.77 6.35 -2.22
C MET A 283 11.87 4.85 -1.88
N PRO A 284 10.76 4.19 -1.55
CA PRO A 284 10.78 2.81 -1.05
C PRO A 284 11.07 1.79 -2.15
N VAL A 285 11.83 0.73 -1.83
CA VAL A 285 11.98 -0.47 -2.67
C VAL A 285 11.73 -1.70 -1.81
N GLU A 286 10.72 -2.49 -2.16
CA GLU A 286 10.43 -3.78 -1.50
C GLU A 286 11.42 -4.83 -2.00
N VAL A 287 12.08 -5.52 -1.08
CA VAL A 287 13.12 -6.52 -1.36
C VAL A 287 12.92 -7.76 -0.51
N VAL A 288 13.30 -8.92 -1.04
CA VAL A 288 13.28 -10.17 -0.27
C VAL A 288 14.25 -10.08 0.92
N PRO A 289 13.95 -10.72 2.07
CA PRO A 289 14.83 -10.66 3.25
C PRO A 289 16.21 -11.29 3.02
N PHE A 290 16.29 -12.32 2.16
CA PHE A 290 17.52 -13.02 1.85
C PHE A 290 18.57 -12.07 1.27
N CYS A 291 19.71 -11.96 1.96
CA CYS A 291 20.83 -11.11 1.56
C CYS A 291 20.46 -9.64 1.26
N TRP A 292 19.44 -9.07 1.93
CA TRP A 292 18.97 -7.70 1.65
C TRP A 292 20.08 -6.64 1.66
N LYS A 293 21.13 -6.80 2.50
CA LYS A 293 22.28 -5.88 2.55
C LYS A 293 23.01 -5.79 1.21
N PHE A 294 23.14 -6.92 0.52
CA PHE A 294 23.72 -6.97 -0.82
C PHE A 294 22.83 -6.21 -1.81
N THR A 295 21.51 -6.49 -1.81
CA THR A 295 20.54 -5.79 -2.66
C THR A 295 20.53 -4.29 -2.42
N ALA A 296 20.57 -3.83 -1.16
CA ALA A 296 20.67 -2.41 -0.80
C ALA A 296 21.96 -1.77 -1.34
N GLY A 297 23.09 -2.48 -1.29
CA GLY A 297 24.35 -2.02 -1.89
C GLY A 297 24.26 -1.87 -3.41
N ARG A 298 23.56 -2.78 -4.09
CA ARG A 298 23.32 -2.72 -5.54
C ARG A 298 22.40 -1.56 -5.92
N LEU A 299 21.32 -1.35 -5.16
CA LEU A 299 20.41 -0.21 -5.35
C LEU A 299 21.14 1.13 -5.16
N ARG A 300 21.99 1.24 -4.13
CA ARG A 300 22.81 2.44 -3.91
C ARG A 300 23.73 2.73 -5.10
N GLN A 301 24.40 1.70 -5.62
CA GLN A 301 25.31 1.82 -6.76
C GLN A 301 24.60 2.26 -8.05
N LEU A 302 23.36 1.80 -8.27
CA LEU A 302 22.58 2.16 -9.45
C LEU A 302 22.35 3.68 -9.56
N PHE A 303 22.30 4.39 -8.43
CA PHE A 303 21.99 5.81 -8.35
C PHE A 303 23.12 6.62 -7.68
N GLU A 304 24.37 6.19 -7.83
CA GLU A 304 25.53 6.86 -7.22
C GLU A 304 25.67 8.31 -7.70
N ASP A 305 25.43 8.57 -8.99
CA ASP A 305 25.50 9.91 -9.59
C ASP A 305 24.45 10.88 -9.04
N ALA A 306 23.29 10.34 -8.63
CA ALA A 306 22.22 11.07 -7.95
C ALA A 306 22.50 11.29 -6.44
N GLY A 307 23.66 10.84 -5.94
CA GLY A 307 24.04 10.93 -4.53
C GLY A 307 23.20 10.04 -3.62
N CYS A 308 22.72 8.90 -4.14
CA CYS A 308 21.79 8.04 -3.44
C CYS A 308 22.36 7.45 -2.15
N THR A 309 21.55 7.46 -1.09
CA THR A 309 21.76 6.65 0.12
C THR A 309 20.67 5.59 0.19
N ALA A 310 21.02 4.33 0.44
CA ALA A 310 20.09 3.24 0.63
C ALA A 310 20.10 2.79 2.09
N LYS A 311 18.95 2.74 2.76
CA LYS A 311 18.82 2.33 4.17
C LYS A 311 17.71 1.30 4.31
N LEU A 312 17.94 0.28 5.13
CA LEU A 312 16.85 -0.60 5.54
C LEU A 312 15.84 0.22 6.35
N ARG A 313 14.56 0.10 6.03
CA ARG A 313 13.50 0.64 6.86
C ARG A 313 13.41 -0.15 8.16
N THR A 314 13.43 0.54 9.28
CA THR A 314 13.30 -0.05 10.61
C THR A 314 12.22 0.65 11.42
N PHE A 315 11.70 -0.03 12.44
CA PHE A 315 10.85 0.60 13.44
C PHE A 315 11.72 1.49 14.36
N PRO A 316 11.45 2.79 14.50
CA PRO A 316 12.29 3.71 15.26
C PRO A 316 12.55 3.27 16.71
N GLU A 317 11.58 2.61 17.33
CA GLU A 317 11.62 2.24 18.75
C GLU A 317 12.43 0.97 19.01
N THR A 318 12.53 0.08 18.02
CA THR A 318 13.13 -1.26 18.20
C THR A 318 14.32 -1.52 17.29
N GLU A 319 14.55 -0.66 16.30
CA GLU A 319 15.51 -0.82 15.19
C GLU A 319 15.35 -2.13 14.39
N LYS A 320 14.27 -2.89 14.64
CA LYS A 320 13.99 -4.11 13.89
C LYS A 320 13.58 -3.77 12.46
N PRO A 321 13.94 -4.61 11.48
CA PRO A 321 13.48 -4.46 10.10
C PRO A 321 11.97 -4.32 10.02
N PHE A 322 11.50 -3.34 9.24
CA PHE A 322 10.10 -3.28 8.83
C PHE A 322 9.78 -4.46 7.93
N VAL A 323 8.65 -5.12 8.19
CA VAL A 323 8.17 -6.25 7.40
C VAL A 323 6.87 -5.84 6.70
N THR A 324 6.83 -5.97 5.38
CA THR A 324 5.63 -5.65 4.58
C THR A 324 4.52 -6.67 4.85
N ASP A 325 3.31 -6.35 4.41
CA ASP A 325 2.17 -7.27 4.40
C ASP A 325 2.46 -8.58 3.62
N ASN A 326 3.51 -8.60 2.79
CA ASN A 326 3.92 -9.76 1.98
C ASN A 326 5.17 -10.46 2.54
N GLY A 327 5.62 -10.10 3.75
CA GLY A 327 6.75 -10.74 4.42
C GLY A 327 8.14 -10.27 3.94
N ASN A 328 8.20 -9.21 3.13
CA ASN A 328 9.44 -8.67 2.59
C ASN A 328 9.98 -7.52 3.46
N TYR A 329 11.18 -7.05 3.13
CA TYR A 329 11.76 -5.83 3.70
C TYR A 329 11.60 -4.64 2.76
N ILE A 330 11.80 -3.44 3.28
CA ILE A 330 11.90 -2.22 2.48
C ILE A 330 13.28 -1.62 2.63
N VAL A 331 13.91 -1.31 1.50
CA VAL A 331 15.10 -0.45 1.42
C VAL A 331 14.63 0.92 0.92
N ASP A 332 14.79 1.93 1.77
CA ASP A 332 14.49 3.32 1.44
C ASP A 332 15.70 3.96 0.75
N LEU A 333 15.46 4.48 -0.45
CA LEU A 333 16.42 5.27 -1.22
C LEU A 333 16.19 6.77 -0.95
N TYR A 334 17.27 7.51 -0.78
CA TYR A 334 17.25 8.96 -0.57
C TYR A 334 18.18 9.61 -1.58
N PHE A 335 17.68 10.59 -2.33
CA PHE A 335 18.41 11.23 -3.42
C PHE A 335 18.80 12.67 -3.07
N LYS A 336 19.97 13.10 -3.56
CA LYS A 336 20.44 14.50 -3.43
C LYS A 336 20.24 15.30 -4.71
N LYS A 337 20.01 14.62 -5.82
CA LYS A 337 19.83 15.17 -7.16
C LYS A 337 18.73 14.38 -7.87
N ASP A 338 18.30 14.91 -9.01
CA ASP A 338 17.42 14.23 -9.94
C ASP A 338 17.96 12.84 -10.34
N ILE A 339 17.05 11.87 -10.41
CA ILE A 339 17.33 10.48 -10.79
C ILE A 339 17.34 10.27 -12.31
N GLY A 340 16.88 11.26 -13.09
CA GLY A 340 16.89 11.24 -14.55
C GLY A 340 15.70 10.49 -15.14
N ASP A 341 15.94 9.63 -16.13
CA ASP A 341 14.87 8.88 -16.81
C ASP A 341 14.19 7.88 -15.84
N LEU A 342 12.98 8.20 -15.42
CA LEU A 342 12.18 7.42 -14.49
C LEU A 342 11.90 6.00 -14.99
N LYS A 343 11.66 5.81 -16.30
CA LYS A 343 11.38 4.48 -16.86
C LYS A 343 12.65 3.64 -16.86
N ALA A 344 13.78 4.22 -17.25
CA ALA A 344 15.07 3.54 -17.17
C ALA A 344 15.44 3.19 -15.72
N ALA A 345 15.18 4.08 -14.76
CA ALA A 345 15.39 3.85 -13.34
C ALA A 345 14.49 2.71 -12.82
N SER A 346 13.21 2.73 -13.14
CA SER A 346 12.24 1.67 -12.82
C SER A 346 12.69 0.31 -13.32
N ASP A 347 12.99 0.20 -14.62
CA ASP A 347 13.47 -1.03 -15.24
C ASP A 347 14.76 -1.55 -14.60
N ALA A 348 15.69 -0.64 -14.30
CA ALA A 348 16.97 -1.01 -13.71
C ALA A 348 16.81 -1.52 -12.28
N ILE A 349 15.90 -0.95 -11.48
CA ILE A 349 15.56 -1.46 -10.15
C ILE A 349 14.94 -2.86 -10.25
N LEU A 350 13.93 -3.05 -11.10
CA LEU A 350 13.21 -4.32 -11.24
C LEU A 350 14.10 -5.45 -11.78
N ARG A 351 15.17 -5.15 -12.51
CA ARG A 351 16.15 -6.14 -12.99
C ARG A 351 17.09 -6.67 -11.90
N LEU A 352 17.14 -6.06 -10.73
CA LEU A 352 17.99 -6.55 -9.64
C LEU A 352 17.34 -7.75 -8.95
N ALA A 353 17.96 -8.92 -9.05
CA ALA A 353 17.50 -10.11 -8.36
C ALA A 353 17.40 -9.86 -6.84
N GLY A 354 16.22 -10.15 -6.27
CA GLY A 354 15.89 -9.89 -4.88
C GLY A 354 15.08 -8.60 -4.65
N VAL A 355 14.94 -7.73 -5.66
CA VAL A 355 13.89 -6.70 -5.66
C VAL A 355 12.56 -7.36 -5.99
N VAL A 356 11.51 -6.95 -5.27
CA VAL A 356 10.13 -7.36 -5.51
C VAL A 356 9.39 -6.28 -6.27
N GLU A 357 9.43 -5.03 -5.79
CA GLU A 357 8.77 -3.88 -6.42
C GLU A 357 9.33 -2.56 -5.85
N HIS A 358 9.00 -1.40 -6.43
CA HIS A 358 9.45 -0.08 -5.99
C HIS A 358 8.33 0.98 -5.92
N GLY A 359 8.58 2.04 -5.18
CA GLY A 359 7.62 3.11 -4.91
C GLY A 359 7.35 4.08 -6.06
N MET A 360 8.04 3.97 -7.21
CA MET A 360 7.70 4.77 -8.40
C MET A 360 6.45 4.19 -9.10
N PHE A 361 5.38 4.98 -9.16
CA PHE A 361 4.13 4.67 -9.85
C PHE A 361 4.06 5.57 -11.07
N LEU A 362 4.61 5.06 -12.16
CA LEU A 362 4.83 5.82 -13.40
C LEU A 362 3.67 5.60 -14.34
N ASP A 363 3.16 6.69 -14.92
CA ASP A 363 2.05 6.64 -15.87
C ASP A 363 0.73 6.02 -15.37
N MET A 364 0.53 5.88 -14.04
CA MET A 364 -0.65 5.21 -13.46
C MET A 364 -1.79 6.17 -13.09
N ALA A 365 -1.48 7.34 -12.54
CA ALA A 365 -2.50 8.29 -12.10
C ALA A 365 -3.30 8.83 -13.30
N THR A 366 -4.62 8.84 -13.17
CA THR A 366 -5.52 9.44 -14.17
C THR A 366 -5.99 10.83 -13.76
N THR A 367 -6.12 11.04 -12.44
CA THR A 367 -6.53 12.30 -11.82
C THR A 367 -5.75 12.46 -10.52
N VAL A 368 -5.25 13.65 -10.23
CA VAL A 368 -4.70 14.04 -8.92
C VAL A 368 -5.52 15.19 -8.36
N ILE A 369 -6.02 15.02 -7.14
CA ILE A 369 -6.76 16.04 -6.41
C ILE A 369 -5.83 16.61 -5.33
N VAL A 370 -5.54 17.90 -5.45
CA VAL A 370 -4.64 18.61 -4.56
C VAL A 370 -5.44 19.55 -3.67
N ALA A 371 -5.40 19.32 -2.36
CA ALA A 371 -5.95 20.26 -1.38
C ALA A 371 -4.85 21.19 -0.88
N GLY A 372 -5.03 22.49 -1.12
CA GLY A 372 -4.14 23.54 -0.66
C GLY A 372 -4.86 24.58 0.18
N LYS A 373 -4.11 25.55 0.71
CA LYS A 373 -4.67 26.64 1.53
C LYS A 373 -5.65 27.52 0.76
N LEU A 374 -5.53 27.56 -0.56
CA LEU A 374 -6.34 28.38 -1.46
C LEU A 374 -7.55 27.64 -2.04
N GLY A 375 -7.69 26.33 -1.78
CA GLY A 375 -8.80 25.52 -2.28
C GLY A 375 -8.35 24.15 -2.77
N VAL A 376 -9.21 23.53 -3.59
CA VAL A 376 -8.97 22.22 -4.19
C VAL A 376 -8.74 22.38 -5.68
N GLU A 377 -7.64 21.82 -6.17
CA GLU A 377 -7.31 21.71 -7.58
C GLU A 377 -7.46 20.26 -8.05
N VAL A 378 -7.91 20.08 -9.29
CA VAL A 378 -8.04 18.77 -9.93
C VAL A 378 -7.18 18.78 -11.18
N LEU A 379 -6.18 17.91 -11.21
CA LEU A 379 -5.25 17.72 -12.31
C LEU A 379 -5.59 16.41 -13.00
N ASP A 380 -6.01 16.46 -14.26
CA ASP A 380 -6.28 15.27 -15.07
C ASP A 380 -5.14 15.02 -16.06
N LYS A 381 -4.92 13.75 -16.42
CA LYS A 381 -3.94 13.34 -17.41
C LYS A 381 -4.42 13.48 -18.85
#